data_AF-A0A7X8X2B2-F1
#
_entry.id   AF-A0A7X8X2B2-F1
#
_cell.length_a   1.000
_cell.length_b   1.000
_cell.length_c   1.000
_cell.angle_alpha   90.00
_cell.angle_beta   90.00
_cell.angle_gamma   90.00
#
_symmetry.space_group_name_H-M   'P 1'
#
loop_
_entity.id
_entity.type
_entity.pdbx_description
1 polymer ?
#
loop_
_entity_poly.entity_id
_entity_poly.type
_entity_poly.pdbx_seq_one_letter_code
_entity_poly.pdbx_strand_id
1 'polypeptide(L)'
;MPMLEKYRHYFDIDPDYFPAVNEAVITNNPEMWKKFFPHDTFIKLIKNTVSVLERKQKLCLWVEGAYGTGKSHAVLTLKKLLDSNESETREYFKKYNMDNDLCNRFQAVKSSGRILTVHRYGSASIRSDHNLVFAVQESIEKALEDAGIENKGGNALKTATINWLSDNDNKNYFNALITGAYCDVFGGDDADAVLEKLHTFSGDALAKVMDNIFRVADERQIKALSLSVSDLCNWIR
;
A
#
# COMPACT_ATOMS: atom_id res chain seq x y z
N MET A 1 -46.57 -28.18 -24.27
CA MET A 1 -46.07 -26.94 -23.63
C MET A 1 -44.58 -27.08 -23.47
N PRO A 2 -43.74 -26.13 -23.94
CA PRO A 2 -42.31 -26.20 -23.67
C PRO A 2 -42.10 -26.04 -22.16
N MET A 3 -41.30 -26.93 -21.54
CA MET A 3 -40.83 -26.71 -20.17
C MET A 3 -40.03 -25.42 -20.16
N LEU A 4 -40.52 -24.39 -19.48
CA LEU A 4 -39.74 -23.20 -19.18
C LEU A 4 -38.52 -23.64 -18.37
N GLU A 5 -37.35 -23.61 -18.99
CA GLU A 5 -36.11 -23.88 -18.26
C GLU A 5 -35.95 -22.83 -17.16
N LYS A 6 -35.51 -23.26 -15.97
CA LYS A 6 -35.30 -22.34 -14.86
C LYS A 6 -34.26 -21.29 -15.25
N TYR A 7 -34.46 -20.03 -14.84
CA TYR A 7 -33.55 -18.91 -15.13
C TYR A 7 -32.05 -19.24 -14.95
N ARG A 8 -31.70 -20.06 -13.96
CA ARG A 8 -30.32 -20.55 -13.72
C ARG A 8 -29.67 -21.30 -14.88
N HIS A 9 -30.43 -21.79 -15.86
CA HIS A 9 -29.92 -22.50 -17.04
C HIS A 9 -29.58 -21.54 -18.19
N TYR A 10 -30.00 -20.27 -18.09
CA TYR A 10 -29.67 -19.21 -19.03
C TYR A 10 -28.51 -18.32 -18.56
N PHE A 11 -28.08 -18.45 -17.30
CA PHE A 11 -26.96 -17.70 -16.74
C PHE A 11 -25.85 -18.65 -16.33
N ASP A 12 -24.68 -18.47 -16.94
CA ASP A 12 -23.43 -19.05 -16.47
C ASP A 12 -22.71 -17.97 -15.67
N ILE A 13 -22.59 -18.18 -14.36
CA ILE A 13 -21.87 -17.27 -13.48
C ILE A 13 -20.43 -17.75 -13.48
N ASP A 14 -19.49 -16.91 -13.94
CA ASP A 14 -18.07 -17.22 -13.88
C ASP A 14 -17.74 -17.61 -12.42
N PRO A 15 -17.30 -18.86 -12.15
CA PRO A 15 -17.00 -19.32 -10.80
C PRO A 15 -15.86 -18.51 -10.16
N ASP A 16 -15.08 -17.80 -10.97
CA ASP A 16 -14.02 -16.90 -10.52
C ASP A 16 -14.47 -15.43 -10.47
N TYR A 17 -15.78 -15.15 -10.46
CA TYR A 17 -16.30 -13.80 -10.26
C TYR A 17 -16.24 -13.40 -8.78
N PHE A 18 -15.49 -12.34 -8.48
CA PHE A 18 -15.36 -11.81 -7.13
C PHE A 18 -16.12 -10.48 -7.01
N PRO A 19 -17.17 -10.39 -6.17
CA PRO A 19 -18.00 -9.19 -6.05
C PRO A 19 -17.25 -8.02 -5.39
N ALA A 20 -16.23 -8.31 -4.58
CA ALA A 20 -15.36 -7.31 -3.97
C ALA A 20 -13.92 -7.80 -3.92
N VAL A 21 -12.99 -6.94 -4.34
CA VAL A 21 -11.55 -7.20 -4.24
C VAL A 21 -11.07 -6.70 -2.86
N ASN A 22 -10.79 -7.66 -1.98
CA ASN A 22 -10.17 -7.43 -0.67
C ASN A 22 -8.78 -8.08 -0.61
N GLU A 23 -8.03 -7.81 0.46
CA GLU A 23 -6.66 -8.33 0.60
C GLU A 23 -6.58 -9.86 0.51
N ALA A 24 -7.48 -10.58 1.17
CA ALA A 24 -7.51 -12.05 1.11
C ALA A 24 -7.73 -12.57 -0.32
N VAL A 25 -8.60 -11.91 -1.08
CA VAL A 25 -8.87 -12.25 -2.48
C VAL A 25 -7.65 -11.97 -3.37
N ILE A 26 -6.93 -10.87 -3.14
CA ILE A 26 -5.69 -10.52 -3.87
C ILE A 26 -4.59 -11.57 -3.61
N THR A 27 -4.43 -11.98 -2.34
CA THR A 27 -3.40 -12.94 -1.94
C THR A 27 -3.69 -14.34 -2.47
N ASN A 28 -4.94 -14.79 -2.42
CA ASN A 28 -5.32 -16.15 -2.85
C ASN A 28 -5.44 -16.30 -4.37
N ASN A 29 -5.61 -15.20 -5.11
CA ASN A 29 -5.84 -15.24 -6.57
C ASN A 29 -4.92 -14.24 -7.30
N PRO A 30 -3.61 -14.50 -7.36
CA PRO A 30 -2.63 -13.56 -7.89
C PRO A 30 -2.84 -13.22 -9.38
N GLU A 31 -3.52 -14.09 -10.14
CA GLU A 31 -3.77 -13.97 -11.58
C GLU A 31 -5.09 -13.30 -11.94
N MET A 32 -5.91 -12.92 -10.96
CA MET A 32 -7.24 -12.33 -11.16
C MET A 32 -7.20 -11.08 -12.05
N TRP A 33 -6.11 -10.32 -12.02
CA TRP A 33 -5.94 -9.11 -12.83
C TRP A 33 -6.04 -9.40 -14.34
N LYS A 34 -5.64 -10.60 -14.80
CA LYS A 34 -5.73 -11.00 -16.22
C LYS A 34 -7.16 -11.13 -16.74
N LYS A 35 -8.14 -11.22 -15.84
CA LYS A 35 -9.57 -11.29 -16.17
C LYS A 35 -10.27 -9.92 -16.15
N PHE A 36 -9.62 -8.88 -15.65
CA PHE A 36 -10.21 -7.54 -15.59
C PHE A 36 -10.46 -7.00 -17.00
N PHE A 37 -11.72 -6.65 -17.30
CA PHE A 37 -12.09 -6.09 -18.59
C PHE A 37 -11.74 -4.58 -18.67
N PRO A 38 -10.95 -4.13 -19.65
CA PRO A 38 -10.46 -2.76 -19.72
C PRO A 38 -11.51 -1.81 -20.31
N HIS A 39 -12.44 -1.34 -19.47
CA HIS A 39 -13.39 -0.28 -19.86
C HIS A 39 -12.67 1.03 -20.23
N ASP A 40 -13.35 1.94 -20.93
CA ASP A 40 -12.78 3.22 -21.39
C ASP A 40 -12.12 4.04 -20.27
N THR A 41 -12.69 4.02 -19.06
CA THR A 41 -12.12 4.71 -17.89
C THR A 41 -10.79 4.10 -17.44
N PHE A 42 -10.64 2.78 -17.53
CA PHE A 42 -9.39 2.09 -17.26
C PHE A 42 -8.35 2.35 -18.34
N ILE A 43 -8.75 2.38 -19.62
CA ILE A 43 -7.85 2.75 -20.72
C ILE A 43 -7.35 4.20 -20.52
N LYS A 44 -8.22 5.12 -20.10
CA LYS A 44 -7.83 6.49 -19.72
C LYS A 44 -6.86 6.49 -18.54
N LEU A 45 -7.08 5.66 -17.52
CA LEU A 45 -6.16 5.52 -16.39
C LEU A 45 -4.77 5.06 -16.84
N ILE A 46 -4.66 4.07 -17.75
CA ILE A 46 -3.38 3.64 -18.32
C ILE A 46 -2.71 4.81 -19.07
N LYS A 47 -3.44 5.51 -19.94
CA LYS A 47 -2.91 6.66 -20.70
C LYS A 47 -2.38 7.77 -19.79
N ASN A 48 -3.10 8.08 -18.72
CA ASN A 48 -2.67 9.07 -17.73
C ASN A 48 -1.44 8.58 -16.96
N THR A 49 -1.39 7.29 -16.60
CA THR A 49 -0.23 6.69 -15.94
C THR A 49 1.01 6.77 -16.82
N VAL A 50 0.91 6.43 -18.11
CA VAL A 50 2.00 6.61 -19.07
C VAL A 50 2.44 8.07 -19.12
N SER A 51 1.51 9.02 -19.16
CA SER A 51 1.83 10.45 -19.23
C SER A 51 2.55 10.96 -17.98
N VAL A 52 2.20 10.44 -16.79
CA VAL A 52 2.89 10.72 -15.52
C VAL A 52 4.29 10.12 -15.51
N LEU A 53 4.44 8.86 -15.94
CA LEU A 53 5.74 8.19 -16.02
C LEU A 53 6.68 8.84 -17.05
N GLU A 54 6.14 9.32 -18.18
CA GLU A 54 6.86 10.12 -19.18
C GLU A 54 7.21 11.54 -18.69
N ARG A 55 6.83 11.91 -17.45
CA ARG A 55 6.97 13.26 -16.87
C ARG A 55 6.30 14.37 -17.69
N LYS A 56 5.34 14.04 -18.55
CA LYS A 56 4.52 15.02 -19.30
C LYS A 56 3.48 15.70 -18.41
N GLN A 57 3.12 15.05 -17.30
CA GLN A 57 2.19 15.56 -16.30
C GLN A 57 2.77 15.36 -14.90
N LYS A 58 2.68 16.39 -14.04
CA LYS A 58 3.21 16.39 -12.67
C LYS A 58 2.19 15.98 -11.59
N LEU A 59 1.04 15.43 -11.98
CA LEU A 59 -0.12 15.27 -11.10
C LEU A 59 -0.25 13.85 -10.55
N CYS A 60 -0.73 13.76 -9.31
CA CYS A 60 -1.23 12.52 -8.73
C CYS A 60 -2.49 12.05 -9.48
N LEU A 61 -2.67 10.73 -9.58
CA LEU A 61 -3.88 10.15 -10.16
C LEU A 61 -4.87 9.84 -9.04
N TRP A 62 -6.10 10.32 -9.22
CA TRP A 62 -7.22 10.03 -8.32
C TRP A 62 -8.25 9.19 -9.05
N VAL A 63 -8.68 8.08 -8.45
CA VAL A 63 -9.70 7.18 -9.02
C VAL A 63 -10.90 7.17 -8.07
N GLU A 64 -12.01 7.74 -8.54
CA GLU A 64 -13.26 7.83 -7.79
C GLU A 64 -14.42 7.10 -8.47
N GLY A 65 -15.50 6.86 -7.72
CA GLY A 65 -16.72 6.22 -8.22
C GLY A 65 -17.46 5.42 -7.15
N ALA A 66 -18.69 4.99 -7.45
CA ALA A 66 -19.57 4.27 -6.52
C ALA A 66 -18.96 2.96 -5.98
N TYR A 67 -19.39 2.51 -4.80
CA TYR A 67 -18.92 1.24 -4.23
C TYR A 67 -19.25 0.07 -5.17
N GLY A 68 -18.36 -0.93 -5.26
CA GLY A 68 -18.56 -2.11 -6.11
C GLY A 68 -18.29 -1.91 -7.62
N THR A 69 -17.87 -0.72 -8.08
CA THR A 69 -17.59 -0.47 -9.51
C THR A 69 -16.22 -0.96 -10.01
N GLY A 70 -15.56 -1.85 -9.27
CA GLY A 70 -14.28 -2.44 -9.70
C GLY A 70 -13.05 -1.52 -9.61
N LYS A 71 -13.11 -0.38 -8.91
CA LYS A 71 -11.97 0.56 -8.78
C LYS A 71 -10.71 -0.10 -8.21
N SER A 72 -10.85 -0.82 -7.10
CA SER A 72 -9.72 -1.53 -6.48
C SER A 72 -9.14 -2.57 -7.42
N HIS A 73 -9.99 -3.26 -8.19
CA HIS A 73 -9.55 -4.21 -9.21
C HIS A 73 -8.81 -3.51 -10.35
N ALA A 74 -9.31 -2.37 -10.83
CA ALA A 74 -8.67 -1.58 -11.87
C ALA A 74 -7.26 -1.12 -11.44
N VAL A 75 -7.12 -0.54 -10.25
CA VAL A 75 -5.83 -0.07 -9.74
C VAL A 75 -4.87 -1.25 -9.50
N LEU A 76 -5.37 -2.37 -9.00
CA LEU A 76 -4.59 -3.60 -8.85
C LEU A 76 -4.12 -4.14 -10.21
N THR A 77 -4.98 -4.14 -11.23
CA THR A 77 -4.62 -4.55 -12.59
C THR A 77 -3.55 -3.64 -13.16
N LEU A 78 -3.64 -2.33 -12.97
CA LEU A 78 -2.58 -1.40 -13.36
C LEU A 78 -1.25 -1.71 -12.66
N LYS A 79 -1.26 -1.94 -11.35
CA LYS A 79 -0.07 -2.39 -10.59
C LYS A 79 0.52 -3.65 -11.23
N LYS A 80 -0.29 -4.68 -11.45
CA LYS A 80 0.16 -5.96 -12.02
C LYS A 80 0.69 -5.79 -13.45
N LEU A 81 0.11 -4.89 -14.24
CA LEU A 81 0.64 -4.53 -15.56
C LEU A 81 2.01 -3.85 -15.44
N LEU A 82 2.24 -2.98 -14.45
CA LEU A 82 3.56 -2.39 -14.21
C LEU A 82 4.58 -3.43 -13.73
N ASP A 83 4.17 -4.37 -12.89
CA ASP A 83 5.06 -5.37 -12.27
C ASP A 83 5.36 -6.59 -13.15
N SER A 84 4.48 -6.92 -14.11
CA SER A 84 4.61 -8.11 -14.96
C SER A 84 5.80 -8.04 -15.92
N ASN A 85 6.08 -9.09 -16.69
CA ASN A 85 7.06 -8.99 -17.77
C ASN A 85 6.45 -8.41 -19.06
N GLU A 86 7.30 -8.18 -20.08
CA GLU A 86 6.85 -7.64 -21.37
C GLU A 86 5.81 -8.56 -22.04
N SER A 87 6.05 -9.87 -22.04
CA SER A 87 5.19 -10.88 -22.68
C SER A 87 3.78 -10.86 -22.11
N GLU A 88 3.63 -10.89 -20.79
CA GLU A 88 2.33 -10.89 -20.10
C GLU A 88 1.55 -9.60 -20.34
N THR A 89 2.25 -8.46 -20.33
CA THR A 89 1.60 -7.17 -20.63
C THR A 89 1.08 -7.16 -22.08
N ARG A 90 1.88 -7.63 -23.06
CA ARG A 90 1.44 -7.70 -24.47
C ARG A 90 0.29 -8.67 -24.65
N GLU A 91 0.31 -9.81 -23.96
CA GLU A 91 -0.77 -10.79 -23.97
C GLU A 91 -2.08 -10.18 -23.45
N TYR A 92 -2.04 -9.44 -22.35
CA TYR A 92 -3.21 -8.74 -21.81
C TYR A 92 -3.80 -7.74 -22.81
N PHE A 93 -2.96 -6.89 -23.42
CA PHE A 93 -3.41 -5.93 -24.44
C PHE A 93 -4.01 -6.64 -25.66
N LYS A 94 -3.40 -7.74 -26.11
CA LYS A 94 -3.90 -8.53 -27.25
C LYS A 94 -5.24 -9.19 -26.93
N LYS A 95 -5.37 -9.80 -25.74
CA LYS A 95 -6.58 -10.49 -25.29
C LYS A 95 -7.81 -9.59 -25.34
N TYR A 96 -7.67 -8.34 -24.93
CA TYR A 96 -8.77 -7.37 -24.91
C TYR A 96 -8.78 -6.41 -26.10
N ASN A 97 -7.98 -6.68 -27.14
CA ASN A 97 -7.86 -5.88 -28.35
C ASN A 97 -7.64 -4.38 -28.07
N MET A 98 -6.77 -4.09 -27.11
CA MET A 98 -6.39 -2.72 -26.74
C MET A 98 -5.44 -2.12 -27.77
N ASP A 99 -5.37 -0.79 -27.80
CA ASP A 99 -4.54 -0.05 -28.74
C ASP A 99 -3.04 -0.44 -28.68
N ASN A 100 -2.48 -0.79 -29.83
CA ASN A 100 -1.10 -1.23 -29.95
C ASN A 100 -0.09 -0.10 -29.73
N ASP A 101 -0.43 1.14 -30.10
CA ASP A 101 0.42 2.31 -29.81
C ASP A 101 0.55 2.51 -28.30
N LEU A 102 -0.59 2.49 -27.58
CA LEU A 102 -0.61 2.53 -26.13
C LEU A 102 0.21 1.39 -25.51
N CYS A 103 0.11 0.16 -26.02
CA CYS A 103 0.90 -0.97 -25.56
C CYS A 103 2.40 -0.67 -25.68
N ASN A 104 2.86 -0.24 -26.84
CA ASN A 104 4.27 0.06 -27.09
C ASN A 104 4.77 1.21 -26.21
N ARG A 105 3.98 2.27 -26.04
CA ARG A 105 4.32 3.38 -25.14
C ARG A 105 4.39 2.95 -23.67
N PHE A 106 3.43 2.13 -23.23
CA PHE A 106 3.42 1.57 -21.88
C PHE A 106 4.65 0.70 -21.61
N GLN A 107 5.05 -0.13 -22.58
CA GLN A 107 6.27 -0.93 -22.46
C GLN A 107 7.52 -0.05 -22.42
N ALA A 108 7.59 0.98 -23.28
CA ALA A 108 8.74 1.88 -23.33
C ALA A 108 8.97 2.58 -21.99
N VAL A 109 7.92 3.08 -21.33
CA VAL A 109 8.08 3.69 -19.99
C VAL A 109 8.51 2.68 -18.95
N LYS A 110 7.95 1.47 -19.00
CA LYS A 110 8.26 0.39 -18.07
C LYS A 110 9.70 -0.11 -18.21
N SER A 111 10.24 -0.11 -19.42
CA SER A 111 11.64 -0.50 -19.69
C SER A 111 12.64 0.64 -19.54
N SER A 112 12.20 1.89 -19.42
CA SER A 112 13.09 3.07 -19.32
C SER A 112 13.86 3.13 -17.99
N GLY A 113 13.43 2.39 -16.98
CA GLY A 113 14.07 2.28 -15.68
C GLY A 113 13.36 1.24 -14.82
N ARG A 114 13.88 0.99 -13.61
CA ARG A 114 13.21 0.09 -12.66
C ARG A 114 12.08 0.84 -11.96
N ILE A 115 10.85 0.43 -12.20
CA ILE A 115 9.68 0.93 -11.47
C ILE A 115 9.45 0.01 -10.27
N LEU A 116 9.49 0.58 -9.06
CA LEU A 116 9.07 -0.11 -7.85
C LEU A 116 7.63 0.29 -7.53
N THR A 117 6.69 -0.65 -7.66
CA THR A 117 5.29 -0.36 -7.36
C THR A 117 4.98 -0.65 -5.89
N VAL A 118 4.66 0.39 -5.14
CA VAL A 118 4.24 0.30 -3.74
C VAL A 118 2.71 0.32 -3.67
N HIS A 119 2.13 -0.62 -2.93
CA HIS A 119 0.67 -0.72 -2.79
C HIS A 119 0.29 -1.02 -1.35
N ARG A 120 -0.66 -0.24 -0.82
CA ARG A 120 -1.26 -0.44 0.50
C ARG A 120 -2.76 -0.58 0.35
N TYR A 121 -3.31 -1.70 0.84
CA TYR A 121 -4.75 -1.90 0.91
C TYR A 121 -5.26 -1.43 2.27
N GLY A 122 -6.32 -0.62 2.29
CA GLY A 122 -6.93 -0.12 3.52
C GLY A 122 -6.08 0.95 4.22
N SER A 123 -6.62 2.16 4.31
CA SER A 123 -5.99 3.30 5.01
C SER A 123 -6.82 3.80 6.19
N ALA A 124 -7.81 3.02 6.64
CA ALA A 124 -8.70 3.39 7.74
C ALA A 124 -7.98 3.61 9.09
N SER A 125 -6.77 3.06 9.23
CA SER A 125 -5.90 3.23 10.40
C SER A 125 -5.04 4.50 10.37
N ILE A 126 -5.03 5.25 9.27
CA ILE A 126 -4.28 6.50 9.16
C ILE A 126 -5.14 7.63 9.73
N ARG A 127 -4.74 8.13 10.91
CA ARG A 127 -5.47 9.17 11.66
C ARG A 127 -4.68 10.46 11.89
N SER A 128 -3.40 10.47 11.54
CA SER A 128 -2.50 11.61 11.70
C SER A 128 -1.43 11.61 10.60
N ASP A 129 -0.70 12.72 10.50
CA ASP A 129 0.43 12.86 9.58
C ASP A 129 1.54 11.85 9.90
N HIS A 130 1.80 11.57 11.18
CA HIS A 130 2.77 10.55 11.61
C HIS A 130 2.39 9.15 11.14
N ASN A 131 1.12 8.79 11.27
CA ASN A 131 0.62 7.50 10.79
C ASN A 131 0.78 7.40 9.27
N LEU A 132 0.53 8.48 8.53
CA LEU A 132 0.70 8.50 7.09
C LEU A 132 2.17 8.31 6.70
N VAL A 133 3.08 9.05 7.34
CA VAL A 133 4.51 8.96 7.06
C VAL A 133 5.03 7.55 7.37
N PHE A 134 4.68 6.99 8.53
CA PHE A 134 5.06 5.64 8.91
C PHE A 134 4.49 4.59 7.93
N ALA A 135 3.20 4.70 7.59
CA ALA A 135 2.56 3.78 6.66
C ALA A 135 3.22 3.82 5.27
N VAL A 136 3.65 4.99 4.78
CA VAL A 136 4.37 5.12 3.52
C VAL A 136 5.76 4.49 3.61
N GLN A 137 6.54 4.77 4.67
CA GLN A 137 7.86 4.17 4.86
C GLN A 137 7.77 2.64 4.92
N GLU A 138 6.90 2.09 5.77
CA GLU A 138 6.71 0.64 5.91
C GLU A 138 6.32 -0.01 4.58
N SER A 139 5.45 0.65 3.80
CA SER A 139 5.02 0.13 2.49
C SER A 139 6.16 0.14 1.47
N ILE A 140 7.02 1.16 1.50
CA ILE A 140 8.20 1.24 0.63
C ILE A 140 9.23 0.18 1.04
N GLU A 141 9.53 0.04 2.33
CA GLU A 141 10.48 -0.95 2.85
C GLU A 141 10.07 -2.37 2.46
N LYS A 142 8.79 -2.70 2.67
CA LYS A 142 8.25 -4.00 2.26
C LYS A 142 8.39 -4.23 0.75
N ALA A 143 8.08 -3.22 -0.06
CA ALA A 143 8.22 -3.35 -1.51
C ALA A 143 9.69 -3.50 -1.95
N LEU A 144 10.63 -2.84 -1.27
CA LEU A 144 12.06 -2.99 -1.51
C LEU A 144 12.54 -4.40 -1.15
N GLU A 145 12.13 -4.91 0.01
CA GLU A 145 12.44 -6.28 0.47
C GLU A 145 11.89 -7.34 -0.48
N ASP A 146 10.60 -7.24 -0.85
CA ASP A 146 9.94 -8.12 -1.83
C ASP A 146 10.66 -8.10 -3.20
N ALA A 147 11.27 -6.96 -3.56
CA ALA A 147 12.01 -6.77 -4.79
C ALA A 147 13.51 -7.12 -4.67
N GLY A 148 13.97 -7.57 -3.49
CA GLY A 148 15.37 -7.89 -3.21
C GLY A 148 16.31 -6.69 -3.30
N ILE A 149 15.81 -5.48 -3.04
CA ILE A 149 16.56 -4.24 -3.05
C ILE A 149 16.94 -3.88 -1.62
N GLU A 150 18.24 -3.77 -1.35
CA GLU A 150 18.70 -3.25 -0.06
C GLU A 150 18.32 -1.78 0.08
N ASN A 151 17.55 -1.46 1.12
CA ASN A 151 17.20 -0.09 1.42
C ASN A 151 18.44 0.66 1.96
N LYS A 152 18.88 1.69 1.23
CA LYS A 152 19.98 2.59 1.65
C LYS A 152 19.48 3.86 2.32
N GLY A 153 18.17 4.05 2.42
CA GLY A 153 17.56 5.14 3.19
C GLY A 153 17.99 5.04 4.65
N GLY A 154 18.34 6.18 5.27
CA GLY A 154 18.71 6.25 6.68
C GLY A 154 17.62 5.70 7.62
N ASN A 155 17.93 5.61 8.92
CA ASN A 155 17.09 4.99 9.95
C ASN A 155 15.58 5.31 9.79
N ALA A 156 14.79 4.29 9.45
CA ALA A 156 13.33 4.33 9.41
C ALA A 156 12.72 4.84 10.73
N LEU A 157 11.50 5.38 10.72
CA LEU A 157 10.81 5.85 11.93
C LEU A 157 10.77 4.80 13.05
N LYS A 158 10.61 3.52 12.68
CA LYS A 158 10.71 2.39 13.60
C LYS A 158 12.08 2.38 14.32
N THR A 159 13.16 2.41 13.55
CA THR A 159 14.53 2.40 14.05
C THR A 159 14.84 3.65 14.87
N ALA A 160 14.36 4.83 14.45
CA ALA A 160 14.50 6.06 15.21
C ALA A 160 13.78 5.98 16.58
N THR A 161 12.58 5.40 16.60
CA THR A 161 11.80 5.19 17.83
C THR A 161 12.50 4.21 18.77
N ILE A 162 13.01 3.10 18.23
CA ILE A 162 13.82 2.13 18.99
C ILE A 162 15.05 2.82 19.58
N ASN A 163 15.80 3.58 18.79
CA ASN A 163 17.00 4.27 19.26
C ASN A 163 16.66 5.29 20.36
N TRP A 164 15.56 6.03 20.21
CA TRP A 164 15.11 6.99 21.22
C TRP A 164 14.71 6.29 22.52
N LEU A 165 13.98 5.16 22.45
CA LEU A 165 13.60 4.34 23.61
C LEU A 165 14.76 3.51 24.20
N SER A 166 15.88 3.37 23.49
CA SER A 166 17.08 2.69 23.99
C SER A 166 17.93 3.58 24.88
N ASP A 167 17.75 4.90 24.81
CA ASP A 167 18.39 5.85 25.72
C ASP A 167 17.73 5.82 27.10
N ASN A 168 18.53 5.70 28.16
CA ASN A 168 18.02 5.50 29.52
C ASN A 168 17.11 6.63 30.00
N ASP A 169 17.44 7.89 29.70
CA ASP A 169 16.66 9.04 30.18
C ASP A 169 15.31 9.12 29.45
N ASN A 170 15.35 8.96 28.12
CA ASN A 170 14.15 8.92 27.29
C ASN A 170 13.25 7.73 27.65
N LYS A 171 13.84 6.56 27.85
CA LYS A 171 13.13 5.35 28.27
C LYS A 171 12.44 5.55 29.61
N ASN A 172 13.13 6.09 30.61
CA ASN A 172 12.55 6.37 31.92
C ASN A 172 11.40 7.37 31.84
N TYR A 173 11.58 8.43 31.05
CA TYR A 173 10.54 9.43 30.80
C TYR A 173 9.30 8.80 30.14
N PHE A 174 9.49 8.02 29.08
CA PHE A 174 8.41 7.34 28.39
C PHE A 174 7.73 6.31 29.28
N ASN A 175 8.50 5.53 30.04
CA ASN A 175 7.98 4.54 30.99
C ASN A 175 7.05 5.16 32.03
N ALA A 176 7.42 6.32 32.59
CA ALA A 176 6.59 7.04 33.54
C ALA A 176 5.25 7.51 32.94
N LEU A 177 5.24 7.85 31.65
CA LEU A 177 4.02 8.22 30.94
C LEU A 177 3.11 7.00 30.71
N ILE A 178 3.67 5.91 30.18
CA ILE A 178 2.88 4.73 29.79
C ILE A 178 2.41 3.89 30.97
N THR A 179 3.14 3.87 32.09
CA THR A 179 2.67 3.20 33.32
C THR A 179 1.73 4.09 34.14
N GLY A 180 1.70 5.39 33.85
CA GLY A 180 0.83 6.38 34.49
C GLY A 180 -0.38 6.74 33.64
N ALA A 181 -0.36 7.95 33.06
CA ALA A 181 -1.50 8.54 32.35
C ALA A 181 -1.96 7.76 31.11
N TYR A 182 -1.10 6.90 30.55
CA TYR A 182 -1.37 6.13 29.34
C TYR A 182 -1.44 4.61 29.56
N CYS A 183 -1.60 4.15 30.80
CA CYS A 183 -1.64 2.72 31.13
C CYS A 183 -2.70 1.95 30.30
N ASP A 184 -3.88 2.55 30.13
CA ASP A 184 -4.97 1.97 29.34
C ASP A 184 -4.63 1.83 27.84
N VAL A 185 -3.75 2.68 27.33
CA VAL A 185 -3.32 2.69 25.92
C VAL A 185 -2.41 1.51 25.61
N PHE A 186 -1.52 1.19 26.56
CA PHE A 186 -0.51 0.16 26.42
C PHE A 186 -0.91 -1.15 27.12
N GLY A 187 -2.11 -1.24 27.68
CA GLY A 187 -2.61 -2.47 28.30
C GLY A 187 -1.76 -2.95 29.47
N GLY A 188 -1.11 -2.02 30.18
CA GLY A 188 -0.18 -2.32 31.28
C GLY A 188 1.25 -2.69 30.87
N ASP A 189 1.62 -2.58 29.60
CA ASP A 189 3.02 -2.71 29.18
C ASP A 189 3.91 -1.61 29.79
N ASP A 190 5.15 -1.98 30.11
CA ASP A 190 6.23 -1.04 30.42
C ASP A 190 7.09 -0.73 29.18
N ALA A 191 8.07 0.16 29.33
CA ALA A 191 8.86 0.61 28.19
C ALA A 191 9.73 -0.51 27.58
N ASP A 192 10.13 -1.50 28.40
CA ASP A 192 10.85 -2.69 27.95
C ASP A 192 9.97 -3.58 27.07
N ALA A 193 8.74 -3.86 27.52
CA ALA A 193 7.77 -4.62 26.74
C ALA A 193 7.40 -3.91 25.43
N VAL A 194 7.27 -2.57 25.44
CA VAL A 194 7.04 -1.80 24.20
C VAL A 194 8.24 -1.92 23.26
N LEU A 195 9.47 -1.81 23.77
CA LEU A 195 10.69 -1.94 22.97
C LEU A 195 10.82 -3.35 22.37
N GLU A 196 10.52 -4.39 23.14
CA GLU A 196 10.48 -5.77 22.64
C GLU A 196 9.44 -5.93 21.51
N LYS A 197 8.24 -5.36 21.67
CA LYS A 197 7.20 -5.37 20.63
C LYS A 197 7.65 -4.65 19.36
N LEU A 198 8.37 -3.52 19.48
CA LEU A 198 8.93 -2.85 18.31
C LEU A 198 9.93 -3.75 17.57
N HIS A 199 10.77 -4.52 18.27
CA HIS A 199 11.70 -5.44 17.61
C HIS A 199 11.02 -6.65 16.97
N THR A 200 9.97 -7.18 17.60
CA THR A 200 9.38 -8.47 17.23
C THR A 200 8.18 -8.35 16.30
N PHE A 201 7.38 -7.29 16.42
CA PHE A 201 6.15 -7.15 15.64
C PHE A 201 6.41 -6.62 14.22
N SER A 202 5.50 -7.00 13.32
CA SER A 202 5.42 -6.55 11.94
C SER A 202 3.96 -6.31 11.53
N GLY A 203 3.75 -5.57 10.44
CA GLY A 203 2.42 -5.29 9.89
C GLY A 203 1.50 -4.58 10.89
N ASP A 204 0.22 -4.99 10.93
CA ASP A 204 -0.82 -4.33 11.72
C ASP A 204 -0.51 -4.27 13.23
N ALA A 205 0.16 -5.30 13.77
CA ALA A 205 0.54 -5.32 15.17
C ALA A 205 1.58 -4.24 15.49
N LEU A 206 2.59 -4.10 14.63
CA LEU A 206 3.59 -3.03 14.74
C LEU A 206 2.95 -1.66 14.52
N ALA A 207 2.10 -1.52 13.52
CA ALA A 207 1.40 -0.27 13.22
C ALA A 207 0.56 0.20 14.41
N LYS A 208 -0.09 -0.71 15.15
CA LYS A 208 -0.84 -0.38 16.37
C LYS A 208 0.07 0.09 17.51
N VAL A 209 1.23 -0.53 17.70
CA VAL A 209 2.21 -0.08 18.71
C VAL A 209 2.73 1.31 18.36
N MET A 210 3.09 1.55 17.10
CA MET A 210 3.53 2.86 16.62
C MET A 210 2.43 3.92 16.73
N ASP A 211 1.17 3.61 16.41
CA ASP A 211 0.01 4.52 16.59
C ASP A 211 -0.14 4.96 18.05
N ASN A 212 -0.01 4.01 18.99
CA ASN A 212 -0.04 4.30 20.41
C ASN A 212 1.13 5.21 20.84
N ILE A 213 2.35 4.95 20.35
CA ILE A 213 3.52 5.79 20.63
C ILE A 213 3.33 7.20 20.06
N PHE A 214 2.87 7.33 18.82
CA PHE A 214 2.62 8.63 18.20
C PHE A 214 1.55 9.43 18.93
N ARG A 215 0.49 8.78 19.42
CA ARG A 215 -0.50 9.46 20.27
C ARG A 215 0.15 10.10 21.50
N VAL A 216 0.99 9.35 22.23
CA VAL A 216 1.71 9.90 23.39
C VAL A 216 2.66 11.02 22.96
N ALA A 217 3.39 10.82 21.86
CA ALA A 217 4.33 11.80 21.33
C ALA A 217 3.62 13.11 20.95
N ASP A 218 2.46 13.04 20.32
CA ASP A 218 1.67 14.21 19.90
C ASP A 218 1.10 14.94 21.12
N GLU A 219 0.50 14.24 22.07
CA GLU A 219 -0.08 14.84 23.28
C GLU A 219 0.98 15.46 24.20
N ARG A 220 2.18 14.87 24.25
CA ARG A 220 3.30 15.35 25.08
C ARG A 220 4.33 16.17 24.31
N GLN A 221 4.08 16.42 23.02
CA GLN A 221 4.92 17.23 22.13
C GLN A 221 6.37 16.72 22.02
N ILE A 222 6.55 15.39 21.99
CA ILE A 222 7.84 14.71 21.84
C ILE A 222 8.26 14.74 20.36
N LYS A 223 8.97 15.79 19.96
CA LYS A 223 9.40 15.99 18.57
C LYS A 223 10.42 14.96 18.06
N ALA A 224 11.15 14.30 18.96
CA ALA A 224 12.16 13.30 18.59
C ALA A 224 11.57 12.07 17.87
N LEU A 225 10.27 11.83 18.01
CA LEU A 225 9.53 10.72 17.41
C LEU A 225 8.69 11.16 16.19
N SER A 226 8.87 12.40 15.73
CA SER A 226 8.18 12.95 14.56
C SER A 226 9.09 12.96 13.34
N LEU A 227 8.52 12.66 12.18
CA LEU A 227 9.19 12.83 10.90
C LEU A 227 8.25 13.61 9.99
N SER A 228 8.70 14.74 9.47
CA SER A 228 7.85 15.59 8.64
C SER A 228 7.68 15.00 7.24
N VAL A 229 6.67 15.45 6.51
CA VAL A 229 6.49 15.08 5.09
C VAL A 229 7.73 15.43 4.26
N SER A 230 8.41 16.54 4.58
CA SER A 230 9.66 16.95 3.93
C SER A 230 10.79 15.95 4.18
N ASP A 231 10.91 15.46 5.41
CA ASP A 231 11.91 14.46 5.78
C ASP A 231 11.63 13.14 5.08
N LEU A 232 10.36 12.75 4.96
CA LEU A 232 9.95 11.58 4.18
C LEU A 232 10.36 11.73 2.72
N CYS A 233 10.07 12.87 2.09
CA CYS A 233 10.48 13.13 0.71
C CYS A 233 11.99 13.06 0.52
N ASN A 234 12.78 13.50 1.50
CA ASN A 234 14.24 13.40 1.46
C ASN A 234 14.71 11.95 1.67
N TRP A 235 14.04 11.19 2.52
CA TRP A 235 14.33 9.76 2.75
C TRP A 235 14.04 8.89 1.52
N ILE A 236 13.02 9.23 0.72
CA ILE A 236 12.66 8.50 -0.51
C ILE A 236 13.66 8.73 -1.66
N ARG A 237 14.36 9.88 -1.68
CA ARG A 237 15.27 10.27 -2.76
C ARG A 237 16.58 9.50 -2.73
#